data_AF-A0A970R369-F1
#
_entry.id   AF-A0A970R369-F1
#
_cell.length_a   1.000
_cell.length_b   1.000
_cell.length_c   1.000
_cell.angle_alpha   90.00
_cell.angle_beta   90.00
_cell.angle_gamma   90.00
#
_symmetry.space_group_name_H-M   'P 1'
#
loop_
_entity.id
_entity.type
_entity.pdbx_description
1 polymer ?
#
loop_
_entity_poly.entity_id
_entity_poly.type
_entity_poly.pdbx_seq_one_letter_code
_entity_poly.pdbx_strand_id
1 'polypeptide(L)'
;MSTILILITIGLAAGILSGFIGLGGAIVIIPALVLFLGMSQYMAQGTSLAVMLPPIGLLAAWNYWKAGELNLKYAMIIATAFIIGGYIGSKYALMVSENMLRKIFAAALFLVAVNMFFKK
;
A
#
# COMPACT_ATOMS: atom_id res chain seq x y z
N MET A 1 -8.35 -22.49 -8.88
CA MET A 1 -8.14 -22.01 -7.50
C MET A 1 -9.42 -21.33 -7.03
N SER A 2 -9.92 -21.56 -5.81
CA SER A 2 -11.07 -20.79 -5.33
C SER A 2 -10.67 -19.33 -5.06
N THR A 3 -11.53 -18.36 -5.35
CA THR A 3 -11.30 -16.92 -5.14
C THR A 3 -10.82 -16.62 -3.71
N ILE A 4 -11.41 -17.32 -2.74
CA ILE A 4 -11.06 -17.20 -1.31
C ILE A 4 -9.59 -17.58 -1.07
N LEU A 5 -9.10 -18.66 -1.70
CA LEU A 5 -7.70 -19.09 -1.53
C LEU A 5 -6.71 -18.07 -2.11
N ILE A 6 -7.07 -17.45 -3.24
CA ILE A 6 -6.28 -16.37 -3.86
C ILE A 6 -6.19 -15.17 -2.89
N LEU A 7 -7.33 -14.73 -2.35
CA LEU A 7 -7.37 -13.60 -1.41
C LEU A 7 -6.58 -13.85 -0.13
N ILE A 8 -6.66 -15.06 0.45
CA ILE A 8 -5.87 -15.45 1.62
C ILE A 8 -4.37 -15.38 1.31
N THR A 9 -3.96 -15.91 0.16
CA THR A 9 -2.55 -15.93 -0.26
C THR A 9 -2.02 -14.51 -0.47
N ILE A 10 -2.80 -13.66 -1.14
CA ILE A 10 -2.45 -12.24 -1.33
C ILE A 10 -2.31 -11.55 0.03
N GLY A 11 -3.26 -11.74 0.95
CA GLY A 11 -3.25 -11.13 2.27
C GLY A 11 -2.03 -11.54 3.11
N LEU A 12 -1.71 -12.84 3.15
CA LEU A 12 -0.55 -13.35 3.88
C LEU A 12 0.77 -12.84 3.29
N ALA A 13 0.94 -12.95 1.98
CA ALA A 13 2.15 -12.49 1.30
C ALA A 13 2.34 -10.97 1.50
N ALA A 14 1.29 -10.19 1.30
CA ALA A 14 1.33 -8.74 1.48
C ALA A 14 1.58 -8.34 2.94
N GLY A 15 0.99 -9.04 3.91
CA GLY A 15 1.20 -8.80 5.34
C GLY A 15 2.65 -9.05 5.77
N ILE A 16 3.22 -10.19 5.36
CA ILE A 16 4.62 -10.54 5.64
C ILE A 16 5.57 -9.49 5.06
N LEU A 17 5.39 -9.16 3.77
CA LEU A 17 6.22 -8.16 3.09
C LEU A 17 6.04 -6.76 3.67
N SER A 18 4.82 -6.41 4.08
CA SER A 18 4.55 -5.14 4.74
C SER A 18 5.26 -5.02 6.09
N GLY A 19 5.25 -6.08 6.90
CA GLY A 19 5.96 -6.08 8.19
C GLY A 19 7.48 -6.05 8.04
N PHE A 20 8.00 -6.75 7.02
CA PHE A 20 9.43 -6.86 6.76
C PHE A 20 10.02 -5.60 6.09
N ILE A 21 9.34 -5.05 5.08
CA ILE A 21 9.85 -3.93 4.25
C ILE A 21 9.28 -2.58 4.73
N GLY A 22 8.16 -2.57 5.47
CA GLY A 22 7.53 -1.34 5.96
C GLY A 22 6.69 -0.56 4.93
N LEU A 23 6.55 -1.07 3.69
CA LEU A 23 5.85 -0.37 2.58
C LEU A 23 4.32 -0.51 2.59
N GLY A 24 3.73 -1.19 3.58
CA GLY A 24 2.28 -1.32 3.69
C GLY A 24 1.63 -2.36 2.76
N GLY A 25 2.41 -3.17 2.04
CA GLY A 25 1.91 -4.31 1.24
C GLY A 25 1.20 -3.95 -0.08
N ALA A 26 0.85 -2.69 -0.31
CA ALA A 26 0.12 -2.24 -1.51
C ALA A 26 0.82 -2.54 -2.84
N ILE A 27 2.16 -2.56 -2.82
CA ILE A 27 3.00 -2.91 -3.98
C ILE A 27 2.70 -4.33 -4.46
N VAL A 28 2.26 -5.22 -3.58
CA VAL A 28 1.89 -6.60 -3.89
C VAL A 28 0.39 -6.75 -4.07
N ILE A 29 -0.43 -6.14 -3.20
CA ILE A 29 -1.89 -6.28 -3.24
C ILE A 29 -2.44 -5.76 -4.56
N ILE A 30 -2.08 -4.54 -4.98
CA ILE A 30 -2.67 -3.90 -6.16
C ILE A 30 -2.43 -4.71 -7.44
N PRO A 31 -1.18 -5.09 -7.80
CA PRO A 31 -0.95 -5.91 -8.98
C PRO A 31 -1.59 -7.30 -8.87
N ALA A 32 -1.59 -7.92 -7.69
CA ALA A 32 -2.17 -9.25 -7.52
C ALA A 32 -3.69 -9.24 -7.73
N LEU A 33 -4.40 -8.24 -7.22
CA LEU A 33 -5.85 -8.08 -7.43
C LEU A 33 -6.18 -7.83 -8.92
N VAL A 34 -5.35 -7.05 -9.63
CA VAL A 34 -5.54 -6.81 -11.07
C VAL A 34 -5.25 -8.08 -11.88
N LEU A 35 -4.12 -8.74 -11.63
CA LEU A 35 -3.65 -9.87 -12.45
C LEU A 35 -4.42 -11.17 -12.18
N PHE A 36 -4.71 -11.47 -10.92
CA PHE A 36 -5.33 -12.76 -10.54
C PHE A 36 -6.85 -12.71 -10.44
N LEU A 37 -7.43 -11.53 -10.18
CA LEU A 37 -8.88 -11.36 -9.99
C LEU A 37 -9.50 -10.44 -11.04
N GLY A 38 -8.72 -9.89 -11.97
CA GLY A 38 -9.24 -9.05 -13.06
C GLY A 38 -9.87 -7.75 -12.59
N MET A 39 -9.53 -7.29 -11.37
CA MET A 39 -10.12 -6.08 -10.81
C MET A 39 -9.67 -4.84 -11.59
N SER A 40 -10.55 -3.86 -11.70
CA SER A 40 -10.18 -2.55 -12.25
C SER A 40 -9.16 -1.86 -11.38
N GLN A 41 -8.40 -0.91 -11.95
CA GLN A 41 -7.33 -0.23 -11.21
C GLN A 41 -7.89 0.53 -9.99
N TYR A 42 -9.07 1.16 -10.14
CA TYR A 42 -9.73 1.84 -9.02
C TYR A 42 -10.15 0.88 -7.91
N MET A 43 -10.73 -0.26 -8.29
CA MET A 43 -11.22 -1.24 -7.31
C MET A 43 -10.06 -1.88 -6.56
N ALA A 44 -8.99 -2.26 -7.26
CA ALA A 44 -7.77 -2.78 -6.65
C ALA A 44 -7.12 -1.78 -5.69
N GLN A 45 -7.04 -0.50 -6.05
CA GLN A 45 -6.51 0.55 -5.16
C GLN A 45 -7.41 0.78 -3.94
N GLY A 46 -8.73 0.89 -4.14
CA GLY A 46 -9.67 1.06 -3.04
C GLY A 46 -9.64 -0.12 -2.06
N THR A 47 -9.64 -1.35 -2.56
CA THR A 47 -9.51 -2.56 -1.73
C THR A 47 -8.18 -2.59 -0.99
N SER A 48 -7.06 -2.25 -1.65
CA SER A 48 -5.75 -2.17 -0.99
C SER A 48 -5.74 -1.15 0.14
N LEU A 49 -6.29 0.06 -0.08
CA LEU A 49 -6.36 1.10 0.95
C LEU A 49 -7.19 0.67 2.17
N ALA A 50 -8.30 -0.05 1.95
CA ALA A 50 -9.12 -0.59 3.03
C ALA A 50 -8.36 -1.62 3.88
N VAL A 51 -7.57 -2.49 3.23
CA VAL A 51 -6.75 -3.51 3.91
C VAL A 51 -5.59 -2.91 4.71
N MET A 52 -5.02 -1.79 4.24
CA MET A 52 -3.88 -1.14 4.90
C MET A 52 -4.24 -0.46 6.24
N LEU A 53 -5.50 -0.06 6.44
CA LEU A 53 -5.94 0.74 7.58
C LEU A 53 -5.96 -0.05 8.92
N PRO A 54 -6.87 -1.00 9.19
CA PRO A 54 -7.02 -1.48 10.58
C PRO A 54 -6.07 -2.61 11.04
N PRO A 55 -5.78 -3.69 10.27
CA PRO A 55 -5.00 -4.81 10.81
C PRO A 55 -3.48 -4.73 10.53
N ILE A 56 -3.06 -4.33 9.31
CA ILE A 56 -1.64 -4.44 8.92
C ILE A 56 -0.79 -3.35 9.57
N GLY A 57 -1.17 -2.08 9.36
CA GLY A 57 -0.40 -0.94 9.87
C GLY A 57 -0.31 -0.94 11.39
N LEU A 58 -1.42 -1.24 12.07
CA LEU A 58 -1.50 -1.20 13.53
C LEU A 58 -0.63 -2.27 14.20
N LEU A 59 -0.73 -3.53 13.78
CA LEU A 59 0.03 -4.63 14.37
C LEU A 59 1.53 -4.53 14.07
N ALA A 60 1.90 -4.11 12.85
CA ALA A 60 3.28 -3.87 12.50
C ALA A 60 3.88 -2.70 13.33
N ALA A 61 3.19 -1.56 13.38
CA ALA A 61 3.63 -0.40 14.15
C ALA A 61 3.74 -0.70 15.66
N TRP A 62 2.85 -1.56 16.19
CA TRP A 62 2.92 -2.01 17.57
C TRP A 62 4.21 -2.77 17.89
N ASN A 63 4.68 -3.63 16.97
CA ASN A 63 5.95 -4.34 17.13
C ASN A 63 7.15 -3.36 17.12
N TYR A 64 7.16 -2.39 16.19
CA TYR A 64 8.21 -1.36 16.16
C TYR A 64 8.17 -0.44 17.38
N TRP A 65 6.98 -0.12 17.90
CA TRP A 65 6.83 0.64 19.13
C TRP A 65 7.40 -0.10 20.34
N LYS A 66 7.09 -1.39 20.47
CA LYS A 66 7.66 -2.25 21.53
C LYS A 66 9.18 -2.38 21.43
N ALA A 67 9.73 -2.33 20.22
CA ALA A 67 11.17 -2.35 20.00
C ALA A 67 11.86 -1.00 20.29
N GLY A 68 11.12 0.07 20.60
CA GLY A 68 11.67 1.41 20.81
C GLY A 68 12.01 2.17 19.51
N GLU A 69 11.69 1.60 18.35
CA GLU A 69 12.05 2.11 17.02
C GLU A 69 10.93 2.97 16.39
N LEU A 70 9.98 3.46 17.20
CA LEU A 70 8.86 4.29 16.73
C LEU A 70 8.92 5.70 17.32
N ASN A 71 9.11 6.70 16.44
CA ASN A 71 8.93 8.10 16.80
C ASN A 71 7.45 8.49 16.71
N LEU A 72 6.74 8.46 17.84
CA LEU A 72 5.31 8.77 17.92
C LEU A 72 4.97 10.21 17.48
N LYS A 73 5.85 11.19 17.77
CA LYS A 73 5.61 12.58 17.37
C LYS A 73 5.59 12.71 15.84
N TYR A 74 6.56 12.10 15.17
CA TYR A 74 6.64 12.13 13.70
C TYR A 74 5.49 11.35 13.08
N ALA A 75 5.16 10.18 13.64
CA ALA A 75 4.03 9.38 13.20
C ALA A 75 2.71 10.16 13.26
N MET A 76 2.44 10.88 14.36
CA MET A 76 1.20 11.68 14.49
C MET A 76 1.13 12.83 13.48
N ILE A 77 2.22 13.59 13.31
CA ILE A 77 2.25 14.71 12.35
C ILE A 77 1.99 14.20 10.93
N ILE A 78 2.69 13.12 10.54
CA ILE A 78 2.52 12.50 9.23
C ILE A 78 1.11 11.94 9.08
N ALA A 79 0.55 11.28 10.10
CA ALA A 79 -0.81 10.73 10.04
C ALA A 79 -1.87 11.82 9.81
N THR A 80 -1.77 12.97 10.48
CA THR A 80 -2.70 14.08 10.27
C THR A 80 -2.61 14.64 8.85
N ALA A 81 -1.40 14.88 8.34
CA ALA A 81 -1.21 15.34 6.97
C ALA A 81 -1.67 14.29 5.94
N PHE A 82 -1.44 13.01 6.24
CA PHE A 82 -1.81 11.88 5.40
C PHE A 82 -3.33 11.77 5.22
N ILE A 83 -4.13 12.02 6.26
CA ILE A 83 -5.60 12.01 6.15
C ILE A 83 -6.06 13.04 5.10
N ILE A 84 -5.53 14.25 5.17
CA ILE A 84 -5.89 15.34 4.25
C ILE A 84 -5.41 15.00 2.83
N GLY A 85 -4.14 14.62 2.69
CA GLY A 85 -3.54 14.26 1.40
C GLY A 85 -4.21 13.05 0.75
N GLY A 86 -4.56 12.03 1.52
CA GLY A 86 -5.26 10.83 1.04
C GLY A 86 -6.69 11.13 0.59
N TYR A 87 -7.41 11.97 1.33
CA TYR A 87 -8.75 12.40 0.92
C TYR A 87 -8.73 13.18 -0.40
N ILE A 88 -7.86 14.19 -0.49
CA ILE A 88 -7.73 15.02 -1.69
C ILE A 88 -7.20 14.18 -2.87
N GLY A 89 -6.15 13.40 -2.64
CA GLY A 89 -5.51 12.56 -3.64
C GLY A 89 -6.45 11.49 -4.21
N SER A 90 -7.26 10.83 -3.37
CA SER A 90 -8.24 9.85 -3.83
C SER A 90 -9.33 10.48 -4.71
N LYS A 91 -9.80 11.69 -4.37
CA LYS A 91 -10.74 12.44 -5.23
C LYS A 91 -10.17 12.70 -6.63
N TYR A 92 -8.93 13.18 -6.72
CA TYR A 92 -8.30 13.40 -8.03
C TYR A 92 -7.99 12.09 -8.75
N ALA A 93 -7.55 11.05 -8.04
CA ALA A 93 -7.26 9.75 -8.64
C ALA A 93 -8.49 9.16 -9.34
N LEU A 94 -9.68 9.31 -8.76
CA LEU A 94 -10.95 8.87 -9.36
C LEU A 94 -11.36 9.64 -10.62
N MET A 95 -10.75 10.80 -10.89
CA MET A 95 -11.01 11.60 -12.10
C MET A 95 -10.04 11.27 -13.25
N VAL A 96 -8.95 10.55 -12.97
CA VAL A 96 -7.90 10.21 -13.94
C VAL A 96 -8.13 8.81 -14.48
N SER A 97 -8.05 8.61 -15.80
CA SER A 97 -8.29 7.29 -16.42
C SER A 97 -7.43 6.15 -15.84
N GLU A 98 -7.97 4.93 -15.80
CA GLU A 98 -7.29 3.75 -15.24
C GLU A 98 -5.90 3.51 -15.86
N ASN A 99 -5.77 3.68 -17.17
CA ASN A 99 -4.49 3.53 -17.87
C ASN A 99 -3.45 4.54 -17.38
N MET A 100 -3.85 5.79 -17.16
CA MET A 100 -2.96 6.83 -16.66
C MET A 100 -2.60 6.57 -15.19
N LEU A 101 -3.56 6.17 -14.37
CA LEU A 101 -3.35 5.83 -12.96
C LEU A 101 -2.37 4.64 -12.82
N ARG A 102 -2.50 3.62 -13.67
CA ARG A 102 -1.55 2.49 -13.75
C ARG A 102 -0.14 2.95 -14.13
N LYS A 103 -0.01 3.84 -15.12
CA LYS A 103 1.29 4.41 -15.53
C LYS A 103 1.93 5.23 -14.42
N ILE A 104 1.16 6.06 -13.73
CA ILE A 104 1.63 6.86 -12.58
C ILE A 104 2.14 5.94 -11.47
N PHE A 105 1.37 4.91 -11.11
CA PHE A 105 1.77 3.94 -10.10
C PHE A 105 3.06 3.19 -10.49
N ALA A 106 3.14 2.69 -11.73
CA ALA A 106 4.33 2.01 -12.23
C ALA A 106 5.57 2.93 -12.24
N ALA A 107 5.42 4.17 -12.69
CA ALA A 107 6.50 5.15 -12.70
C ALA A 107 6.99 5.46 -11.28
N ALA A 108 6.07 5.62 -10.31
CA ALA A 108 6.43 5.86 -8.91
C ALA A 108 7.23 4.69 -8.34
N LEU A 109 6.79 3.44 -8.56
CA LEU A 109 7.54 2.26 -8.12
C LEU A 109 8.92 2.16 -8.77
N PHE A 110 9.01 2.44 -10.07
CA PHE A 110 10.27 2.42 -10.80
C PHE A 110 11.25 3.47 -10.26
N LEU A 111 10.78 4.70 -10.00
CA LEU A 111 11.60 5.76 -9.43
C LEU A 111 12.12 5.42 -8.04
N VAL A 112 11.27 4.84 -7.18
CA VAL A 112 11.69 4.37 -5.85
C VAL A 112 12.73 3.27 -5.98
N ALA A 113 12.50 2.28 -6.84
CA ALA A 113 13.44 1.17 -7.05
C ALA A 113 14.80 1.66 -7.56
N VAL A 114 14.82 2.53 -8.58
CA VAL A 114 16.04 3.16 -9.10
C VAL A 114 16.72 3.96 -8.00
N ASN A 115 15.99 4.77 -7.25
CA ASN A 115 16.58 5.55 -6.16
C ASN A 115 17.25 4.63 -5.14
N MET A 116 16.55 3.61 -4.63
CA MET A 116 17.10 2.68 -3.65
C MET A 116 18.31 1.89 -4.19
N PHE A 117 18.34 1.58 -5.48
CA PHE A 117 19.44 0.82 -6.07
C PHE A 117 20.72 1.65 -6.23
N PHE A 118 20.60 2.94 -6.54
CA PHE A 118 21.75 3.81 -6.81
C PHE A 118 22.15 4.72 -5.64
N LYS A 119 21.30 4.89 -4.62
CA LYS A 119 21.66 5.60 -3.40
C LYS A 119 22.41 4.64 -2.47
N LYS A 120 23.68 4.97 -2.20
CA LYS A 120 24.51 4.32 -1.18
C LYS A 120 23.89 4.42 0.20
#